data_AF-A0A819EXZ5-F1
#
_entry.id   AF-A0A819EXZ5-F1
#
_cell.length_a   1.000
_cell.length_b   1.000
_cell.length_c   1.000
_cell.angle_alpha   90.00
_cell.angle_beta   90.00
_cell.angle_gamma   90.00
#
_symmetry.space_group_name_H-M   'P 1'
#
loop_
_entity.id
_entity.type
_entity.pdbx_description
1 polymer ?
#
loop_
_entity_poly.entity_id
_entity_poly.type
_entity_poly.pdbx_seq_one_letter_code
_entity_poly.pdbx_strand_id
1 'polypeptide(L)'
;MHSCIVQISHYFRFRGLCNNFGYVVMLSAAHDILKQEESDNSTQPVSHNTTNQFDCNPISTGTILLADILPALVIKITAAFFMHKILYNIRFVLIVLFAAGALIIVSISKVIALSIFGVVCASISAGFGEITMLQLTSFYEKYTVSAWSSGTGAASLLGALSYAGLTSLLKLSPRTAILILLFIPVLQVISYIMVGASQTAAKHREYQQISSHIVLIRR
;
A
#
# COMPACT_ATOMS: atom_id res chain seq x y z
N MET A 1 -16.68 -23.96 -16.16
CA MET A 1 -17.15 -22.63 -15.70
C MET A 1 -16.84 -22.40 -14.21
N HIS A 2 -17.20 -23.33 -13.31
CA HIS A 2 -16.96 -23.22 -11.86
C HIS A 2 -15.49 -23.03 -11.46
N SER A 3 -14.55 -23.77 -12.06
CA SER A 3 -13.11 -23.65 -11.75
C SER A 3 -12.51 -22.28 -12.11
N CYS A 4 -13.03 -21.62 -13.15
CA CYS A 4 -12.58 -20.28 -13.58
C CYS A 4 -13.03 -19.20 -12.59
N ILE A 5 -14.27 -19.30 -12.10
CA ILE A 5 -14.86 -18.39 -11.10
C ILE A 5 -14.06 -18.40 -9.79
N VAL A 6 -13.66 -19.59 -9.34
CA VAL A 6 -12.86 -19.77 -8.11
C VAL A 6 -11.47 -19.17 -8.28
N GLN A 7 -10.81 -19.40 -9.42
CA GLN A 7 -9.49 -18.82 -9.70
C GLN A 7 -9.50 -17.28 -9.72
N ILE A 8 -10.51 -16.67 -10.37
CA ILE A 8 -10.66 -15.21 -10.39
C ILE A 8 -10.89 -14.67 -8.96
N SER A 9 -11.72 -15.33 -8.17
CA SER A 9 -11.99 -14.92 -6.78
C SER A 9 -10.73 -14.98 -5.90
N HIS A 10 -9.93 -16.05 -6.02
CA HIS A 10 -8.67 -16.17 -5.29
C HIS A 10 -7.67 -15.10 -5.69
N TYR A 11 -7.61 -14.75 -6.98
CA TYR A 11 -6.77 -13.67 -7.47
C TYR A 11 -7.18 -12.31 -6.88
N PHE A 12 -8.47 -11.95 -6.88
CA PHE A 12 -8.93 -10.69 -6.28
C PHE A 12 -8.67 -10.63 -4.78
N ARG A 13 -8.84 -11.74 -4.07
CA ARG A 13 -8.51 -11.85 -2.64
C ARG A 13 -7.01 -11.63 -2.39
N PHE A 14 -6.16 -12.28 -3.17
CA PHE A 14 -4.70 -12.14 -3.05
C PHE A 14 -4.23 -10.71 -3.38
N ARG A 15 -4.81 -10.09 -4.42
CA ARG A 15 -4.54 -8.69 -4.79
C ARG A 15 -4.95 -7.72 -3.69
N GLY A 16 -6.14 -7.91 -3.10
CA GLY A 16 -6.60 -7.10 -1.97
C GLY A 16 -5.71 -7.25 -0.75
N LEU A 17 -5.20 -8.47 -0.51
CA LEU A 17 -4.25 -8.77 0.56
C LEU A 17 -2.93 -7.99 0.36
N CYS A 18 -2.23 -8.22 -0.75
CA CYS A 18 -0.91 -7.61 -0.98
C CYS A 18 -0.95 -6.08 -1.04
N ASN A 19 -2.00 -5.50 -1.64
CA ASN A 19 -2.12 -4.05 -1.79
C ASN A 19 -2.17 -3.31 -0.44
N ASN A 20 -2.89 -3.88 0.53
CA ASN A 20 -3.13 -3.23 1.81
C ASN A 20 -2.18 -3.71 2.91
N PHE A 21 -1.43 -4.78 2.67
CA PHE A 21 -0.54 -5.36 3.68
C PHE A 21 0.57 -4.37 4.11
N GLY A 22 1.25 -3.73 3.15
CA GLY A 22 2.33 -2.79 3.46
C GLY A 22 1.85 -1.57 4.27
N TYR A 23 0.68 -1.04 3.90
CA TYR A 23 -0.01 0.03 4.63
C TYR A 23 -0.29 -0.35 6.09
N VAL A 24 -0.91 -1.52 6.33
CA VAL A 24 -1.23 -2.01 7.69
C VAL A 24 0.03 -2.18 8.54
N VAL A 25 1.10 -2.70 7.95
CA VAL A 25 2.39 -2.87 8.64
C VAL A 25 2.96 -1.51 9.05
N MET A 26 2.89 -0.50 8.18
CA MET A 26 3.36 0.84 8.51
C MET A 26 2.55 1.47 9.64
N LEU A 27 1.22 1.31 9.65
CA LEU A 27 0.39 1.72 10.79
C LEU A 27 0.80 1.01 12.08
N SER A 28 1.09 -0.29 12.00
CA SER A 28 1.50 -1.09 13.16
C SER A 28 2.90 -0.69 13.65
N ALA A 29 3.78 -0.28 12.74
CA ALA A 29 5.15 0.13 13.04
C ALA A 29 5.29 1.60 13.45
N ALA A 30 4.27 2.43 13.23
CA ALA A 30 4.35 3.90 13.38
C ALA A 30 4.87 4.33 14.75
N HIS A 31 4.37 3.71 15.84
CA HIS A 31 4.81 4.01 17.19
C HIS A 31 6.27 3.62 17.44
N ASP A 32 6.69 2.46 16.94
CA ASP A 32 8.04 1.94 17.18
C ASP A 32 9.10 2.69 16.36
N ILE A 33 8.75 3.13 15.14
CA ILE A 33 9.61 3.98 14.30
C ILE A 33 9.91 5.29 15.02
N LEU A 34 8.88 5.96 15.56
CA LEU A 34 9.05 7.23 16.28
C LEU A 34 9.92 7.08 17.52
N LYS A 35 9.64 6.07 18.35
CA LYS A 35 10.40 5.83 19.58
C LYS A 35 11.88 5.57 19.30
N GLN A 36 12.17 4.84 18.22
CA GLN A 36 13.56 4.56 17.83
C GLN A 36 14.27 5.81 17.30
N GLU A 37 13.58 6.67 16.55
CA GLU A 37 14.15 7.92 16.04
C GLU A 37 14.36 9.01 17.12
N GLU A 38 13.50 9.08 18.15
CA GLU A 38 13.73 9.92 19.33
C GLU A 38 14.97 9.48 20.13
N SER A 39 15.14 8.16 20.28
CA SER A 39 16.28 7.59 20.99
C SER A 39 17.60 7.85 20.25
N ASP A 40 17.59 7.73 18.92
CA ASP A 40 18.75 7.98 18.04
C ASP A 40 19.13 9.48 18.00
N ASN A 41 18.16 10.40 18.11
CA ASN A 41 18.43 11.86 18.10
C ASN A 41 18.84 12.43 19.47
N SER A 42 18.47 11.76 20.57
CA SER A 42 18.80 12.20 21.94
C SER A 42 20.26 11.93 22.35
N THR A 43 21.08 11.34 21.47
CA THR A 43 22.53 11.11 21.71
C THR A 43 23.42 12.31 21.38
N GLN A 44 22.84 13.45 20.98
CA GLN A 44 23.53 14.75 20.91
C GLN A 44 23.47 15.43 22.29
N PRO A 45 24.59 15.81 22.93
CA PRO A 45 24.57 16.44 24.24
C PRO A 45 24.09 17.88 24.10
N VAL A 46 22.78 18.09 24.20
CA VAL A 46 22.24 19.45 24.32
C VAL A 46 22.08 19.74 25.81
N SER A 47 23.05 20.46 26.38
CA SER A 47 22.94 21.03 27.71
C SER A 47 21.82 22.06 27.74
N HIS A 48 20.66 21.70 28.28
CA HIS A 48 19.65 22.67 28.69
C HIS A 48 19.30 22.51 30.17
N ASN A 49 19.87 23.39 30.98
CA ASN A 49 19.32 23.76 32.29
C ASN A 49 18.05 24.58 32.07
N THR A 50 16.88 23.97 31.98
CA THR A 50 15.61 24.64 32.33
C THR A 50 14.54 23.61 32.65
N THR A 51 13.98 23.69 33.86
CA THR A 51 12.79 23.00 34.32
C THR A 51 11.57 23.42 33.50
N ASN A 52 11.18 22.63 32.50
CA ASN A 52 9.83 22.60 31.95
C ASN A 52 9.51 21.15 31.58
N GLN A 53 8.76 20.50 32.48
CA GLN A 53 8.36 19.09 32.43
C GLN A 53 7.23 18.86 31.42
N PHE A 54 7.42 19.31 30.18
CA PHE A 54 6.61 18.94 29.03
C PHE A 54 7.57 18.83 27.86
N ASP A 55 8.19 17.66 27.70
CA ASP A 55 8.88 17.29 26.47
C ASP A 55 7.82 17.21 25.37
N CYS A 56 7.58 18.35 24.70
CA CYS A 56 6.78 18.40 23.50
C CYS A 56 7.52 17.58 22.44
N ASN A 57 7.13 16.31 22.29
CA ASN A 57 7.49 15.57 21.09
C ASN A 57 6.89 16.31 19.89
N PRO A 58 7.70 16.88 18.98
CA PRO A 58 7.17 17.70 17.88
C PRO A 58 6.36 16.87 16.87
N ILE A 59 6.46 15.53 16.91
CA ILE A 59 5.81 14.63 15.94
C ILE A 59 5.11 13.47 16.68
N SER A 60 3.78 13.51 16.74
CA SER A 60 2.97 12.45 17.33
C SER A 60 2.80 11.26 16.38
N THR A 61 2.56 10.06 16.92
CA THR A 61 2.09 8.88 16.18
C THR A 61 0.92 9.22 15.26
N GLY A 62 0.02 10.12 15.69
CA GLY A 62 -1.10 10.59 14.88
C GLY A 62 -0.70 11.24 13.55
N THR A 63 0.46 11.90 13.49
CA THR A 63 0.98 12.51 12.25
C THR A 63 1.33 11.45 11.21
N ILE A 64 1.92 10.32 11.64
CA ILE A 64 2.23 9.20 10.73
C ILE A 64 0.94 8.55 10.23
N LEU A 65 -0.03 8.30 11.11
CA LEU A 65 -1.33 7.75 10.69
C LEU A 65 -2.04 8.68 9.68
N LEU A 66 -1.96 9.99 9.91
CA LEU A 66 -2.56 10.97 9.00
C LEU A 66 -1.83 11.00 7.65
N ALA A 67 -0.50 10.97 7.67
CA ALA A 67 0.33 10.89 6.46
C ALA A 67 0.07 9.60 5.67
N ASP A 68 -0.39 8.54 6.32
CA ASP A 68 -0.71 7.26 5.69
C ASP A 68 -2.13 7.25 5.09
N ILE A 69 -3.09 7.99 5.63
CA ILE A 69 -4.50 8.00 5.13
C ILE A 69 -4.76 9.11 4.12
N LEU A 70 -4.24 10.32 4.35
CA LEU A 70 -4.57 11.50 3.54
C LEU A 70 -4.20 11.37 2.06
N PRO A 71 -3.00 10.89 1.68
CA PRO A 71 -2.63 10.80 0.26
C PRO A 71 -3.55 9.84 -0.51
N ALA A 72 -3.85 8.67 0.08
CA ALA A 72 -4.79 7.72 -0.49
C ALA A 72 -6.20 8.32 -0.67
N LEU A 73 -6.68 9.09 0.31
CA LEU A 73 -7.99 9.77 0.21
C LEU A 73 -8.02 10.78 -0.94
N VAL A 74 -6.98 11.60 -1.08
CA VAL A 74 -6.85 12.59 -2.17
C VAL A 74 -6.85 11.88 -3.52
N ILE A 75 -6.14 10.75 -3.65
CA ILE A 75 -6.13 9.94 -4.87
C ILE A 75 -7.53 9.37 -5.16
N LYS A 76 -8.24 8.87 -4.14
CA LYS A 76 -9.61 8.34 -4.29
C LYS A 76 -10.60 9.39 -4.78
N ILE A 77 -10.51 10.62 -4.28
CA ILE A 77 -11.38 11.72 -4.71
C ILE A 77 -11.04 12.17 -6.13
N THR A 78 -9.74 12.27 -6.46
CA THR A 78 -9.29 12.73 -7.78
C THR A 78 -9.39 11.66 -8.86
N ALA A 79 -9.46 10.38 -8.50
CA ALA A 79 -9.48 9.26 -9.43
C ALA A 79 -10.60 9.32 -10.47
N ALA A 80 -11.77 9.88 -10.12
CA ALA A 80 -12.87 10.03 -11.06
C ALA A 80 -12.49 10.84 -12.32
N PHE A 81 -11.51 11.74 -12.22
CA PHE A 81 -11.07 12.61 -13.32
C PHE A 81 -9.89 12.04 -14.09
N PHE A 82 -8.94 11.38 -13.42
CA PHE A 82 -7.66 10.96 -14.02
C PHE A 82 -7.64 9.50 -14.46
N MET A 83 -8.43 8.63 -13.83
CA MET A 83 -8.38 7.17 -14.05
C MET A 83 -9.05 6.70 -15.35
N HIS A 84 -9.44 7.57 -16.27
CA HIS A 84 -9.75 7.15 -17.64
C HIS A 84 -8.53 7.25 -18.57
N LYS A 85 -7.52 8.06 -18.23
CA LYS A 85 -6.43 8.40 -19.17
C LYS A 85 -5.18 7.51 -19.08
N ILE A 86 -5.01 6.75 -18.00
CA ILE A 86 -3.77 6.00 -17.74
C ILE A 86 -3.96 4.52 -18.08
N LEU A 87 -3.02 3.87 -18.76
CA LEU A 87 -3.11 2.42 -19.06
C LEU A 87 -2.94 1.56 -17.79
N TYR A 88 -3.63 0.42 -17.72
CA TYR A 88 -3.58 -0.50 -16.57
C TYR A 88 -2.14 -0.93 -16.21
N ASN A 89 -1.35 -1.30 -17.22
CA ASN A 89 0.02 -1.75 -17.03
C ASN A 89 0.90 -0.67 -16.39
N ILE A 90 0.73 0.59 -16.82
CA ILE A 90 1.49 1.73 -16.28
C ILE A 90 1.09 1.96 -14.81
N ARG A 91 -0.21 1.94 -14.50
CA ARG A 91 -0.68 2.06 -13.11
C ARG A 91 -0.09 0.99 -12.23
N PHE A 92 -0.10 -0.26 -12.70
CA PHE A 92 0.41 -1.39 -11.94
C PHE A 92 1.91 -1.26 -11.64
N VAL A 93 2.70 -0.86 -12.64
CA VAL A 93 4.13 -0.60 -12.45
C VAL A 93 4.35 0.51 -11.43
N LEU A 94 3.60 1.61 -11.51
CA LEU A 94 3.69 2.70 -10.53
C LEU A 94 3.36 2.23 -9.12
N ILE A 95 2.29 1.45 -8.94
CA ILE A 95 1.90 0.91 -7.62
C ILE A 95 3.04 0.09 -7.03
N VAL A 96 3.61 -0.85 -7.79
CA VAL A 96 4.71 -1.69 -7.29
C VAL A 96 5.95 -0.86 -6.98
N LEU A 97 6.31 0.09 -7.83
CA LEU A 97 7.47 0.96 -7.62
C LEU A 97 7.31 1.82 -6.35
N PHE A 98 6.14 2.43 -6.16
CA PHE A 98 5.85 3.20 -4.95
C PHE A 98 5.81 2.30 -3.70
N ALA A 99 5.22 1.10 -3.78
CA ALA A 99 5.19 0.15 -2.66
C ALA A 99 6.60 -0.32 -2.24
N ALA A 100 7.41 -0.76 -3.20
CA ALA A 100 8.77 -1.24 -2.94
C ALA A 100 9.67 -0.09 -2.48
N GLY A 101 9.60 1.06 -3.18
CA GLY A 101 10.34 2.26 -2.83
C GLY A 101 10.02 2.74 -1.42
N ALA A 102 8.74 2.75 -1.04
CA ALA A 102 8.30 3.15 0.30
C ALA A 102 8.92 2.27 1.40
N LEU A 103 8.82 0.94 1.28
CA LEU A 103 9.39 0.01 2.26
C LEU A 103 10.91 0.15 2.35
N ILE A 104 11.60 0.33 1.22
CA ILE A 104 13.05 0.55 1.19
C ILE A 104 13.39 1.86 1.91
N ILE A 105 12.74 2.97 1.54
CA ILE A 105 12.95 4.30 2.14
C ILE A 105 12.78 4.25 3.66
N VAL A 106 11.69 3.66 4.16
CA VAL A 106 11.42 3.55 5.61
C VAL A 106 12.42 2.63 6.31
N SER A 107 12.87 1.56 5.65
CA SER A 107 13.85 0.64 6.27
C SER A 107 15.25 1.24 6.43
N ILE A 108 15.67 2.12 5.50
CA ILE A 108 17.00 2.73 5.52
C ILE A 108 17.02 4.10 6.22
N SER A 109 15.85 4.72 6.41
CA SER A 109 15.76 6.06 6.98
C SER A 109 16.17 6.10 8.45
N LYS A 110 16.98 7.11 8.78
CA LYS A 110 17.33 7.50 10.14
C LYS A 110 16.75 8.85 10.53
N VAL A 111 16.00 9.47 9.60
CA VAL A 111 15.44 10.82 9.73
C VAL A 111 13.93 10.70 9.61
N ILE A 112 13.21 11.25 10.60
CA ILE A 112 11.75 11.18 10.70
C ILE A 112 11.06 11.67 9.41
N ALA A 113 11.55 12.76 8.82
CA ALA A 113 11.00 13.31 7.58
C ALA A 113 11.07 12.32 6.41
N LEU A 114 12.16 11.55 6.31
CA LEU A 114 12.33 10.55 5.25
C LEU A 114 11.45 9.31 5.52
N SER A 115 11.28 8.93 6.78
CA SER A 115 10.34 7.88 7.20
C SER A 115 8.90 8.26 6.84
N ILE A 116 8.47 9.50 7.14
CA ILE A 116 7.15 10.01 6.76
C ILE A 116 6.98 10.06 5.24
N PHE A 117 8.01 10.48 4.50
CA PHE A 117 7.97 10.47 3.03
C PHE A 117 7.74 9.06 2.48
N GLY A 118 8.42 8.05 3.03
CA GLY A 118 8.19 6.65 2.69
C GLY A 118 6.76 6.21 2.98
N VAL A 119 6.18 6.58 4.12
CA VAL A 119 4.77 6.31 4.47
C VAL A 119 3.81 6.95 3.46
N VAL A 120 4.05 8.21 3.07
CA VAL A 120 3.27 8.88 2.02
C VAL A 120 3.36 8.13 0.68
N CYS A 121 4.55 7.66 0.28
CA CYS A 121 4.70 6.83 -0.91
C CYS A 121 3.92 5.52 -0.83
N ALA A 122 3.89 4.86 0.33
CA ALA A 122 3.09 3.65 0.54
C ALA A 122 1.58 3.94 0.43
N SER A 123 1.12 5.04 1.02
CA SER A 123 -0.26 5.51 0.92
C SER A 123 -0.68 5.76 -0.54
N ILE A 124 0.19 6.42 -1.31
CA ILE A 124 -0.03 6.67 -2.75
C ILE A 124 -0.19 5.35 -3.50
N SER A 125 0.72 4.39 -3.26
CA SER A 125 0.65 3.06 -3.84
C SER A 125 -0.67 2.35 -3.50
N ALA A 126 -1.03 2.29 -2.22
CA ALA A 126 -2.23 1.62 -1.74
C ALA A 126 -3.51 2.24 -2.34
N GLY A 127 -3.56 3.57 -2.42
CA GLY A 127 -4.66 4.32 -3.05
C GLY A 127 -4.79 3.99 -4.54
N PHE A 128 -3.71 4.07 -5.31
CA PHE A 128 -3.74 3.71 -6.73
C PHE A 128 -4.12 2.24 -6.97
N GLY A 129 -3.63 1.33 -6.14
CA GLY A 129 -3.91 -0.09 -6.28
C GLY A 129 -5.34 -0.47 -5.92
N GLU A 130 -5.92 0.14 -4.90
CA GLU A 130 -7.33 -0.03 -4.55
C GLU A 130 -8.23 0.37 -5.72
N ILE A 131 -8.02 1.56 -6.27
CA ILE A 131 -8.89 2.07 -7.34
C ILE A 131 -8.69 1.26 -8.62
N THR A 132 -7.46 0.87 -8.93
CA THR A 132 -7.16 0.00 -10.07
C THR A 132 -7.85 -1.36 -9.95
N MET A 133 -7.91 -1.95 -8.74
CA MET A 133 -8.62 -3.20 -8.49
C MET A 133 -10.13 -3.02 -8.52
N LEU A 134 -10.67 -1.99 -7.87
CA LEU A 134 -12.10 -1.70 -7.88
C LEU A 134 -12.63 -1.43 -9.30
N GLN A 135 -11.89 -0.69 -10.12
CA GLN A 135 -12.23 -0.53 -11.53
C GLN A 135 -12.24 -1.88 -12.26
N LEU A 136 -11.25 -2.74 -11.99
CA LEU A 136 -11.19 -4.07 -12.60
C LEU A 136 -12.41 -4.92 -12.20
N THR A 137 -12.90 -4.85 -10.96
CA THR A 137 -14.08 -5.63 -10.51
C THR A 137 -15.34 -5.36 -11.34
N SER A 138 -15.51 -4.15 -11.89
CA SER A 138 -16.67 -3.82 -12.73
C SER A 138 -16.74 -4.62 -14.03
N PHE A 139 -15.61 -5.18 -14.48
CA PHE A 139 -15.53 -6.04 -15.66
C PHE A 139 -15.70 -7.52 -15.35
N TYR A 140 -15.78 -7.88 -14.07
CA TYR A 140 -15.98 -9.25 -13.63
C TYR A 140 -17.32 -9.37 -12.89
N GLU A 141 -17.66 -10.59 -12.56
CA GLU A 141 -18.87 -10.93 -11.83
C GLU A 141 -18.91 -10.29 -10.43
N LYS A 142 -20.12 -10.15 -9.88
CA LYS A 142 -20.39 -9.43 -8.62
C LYS A 142 -19.61 -9.95 -7.41
N TYR A 143 -19.21 -11.23 -7.40
CA TYR A 143 -18.43 -11.83 -6.31
C TYR A 143 -16.97 -11.35 -6.24
N THR A 144 -16.46 -10.66 -7.27
CA THR A 144 -15.07 -10.17 -7.26
C THR A 144 -14.85 -9.03 -6.28
N VAL A 145 -15.85 -8.16 -6.08
CA VAL A 145 -15.81 -7.08 -5.07
C VAL A 145 -15.75 -7.65 -3.66
N SER A 146 -16.58 -8.65 -3.36
CA SER A 146 -16.57 -9.30 -2.04
C SER A 146 -15.29 -10.08 -1.80
N ALA A 147 -14.76 -10.76 -2.81
CA ALA A 147 -13.47 -11.44 -2.73
C ALA A 147 -12.31 -10.46 -2.46
N TRP A 148 -12.28 -9.33 -3.17
CA TRP A 148 -11.29 -8.27 -2.94
C TRP A 148 -11.40 -7.68 -1.53
N SER A 149 -12.61 -7.31 -1.11
CA SER A 149 -12.88 -6.77 0.24
C SER A 149 -12.46 -7.76 1.34
N SER A 150 -12.75 -9.05 1.17
CA SER A 150 -12.29 -10.11 2.07
C SER A 150 -10.76 -10.18 2.14
N GLY A 151 -10.06 -9.99 1.02
CA GLY A 151 -8.60 -9.90 0.97
C GLY A 151 -8.05 -8.71 1.75
N THR A 152 -8.67 -7.54 1.60
CA THR A 152 -8.32 -6.33 2.36
C THR A 152 -8.51 -6.53 3.87
N GLY A 153 -9.61 -7.14 4.29
CA GLY A 153 -9.83 -7.46 5.71
C GLY A 153 -8.78 -8.43 6.26
N ALA A 154 -8.39 -9.44 5.46
CA ALA A 154 -7.31 -10.34 5.81
C ALA A 154 -5.95 -9.62 5.88
N ALA A 155 -5.72 -8.58 5.08
CA ALA A 155 -4.49 -7.78 5.10
C ALA A 155 -4.30 -7.08 6.44
N SER A 156 -5.38 -6.52 6.99
CA SER A 156 -5.36 -5.86 8.30
C SER A 156 -4.96 -6.83 9.41
N LEU A 157 -5.55 -8.02 9.42
CA LEU A 157 -5.24 -9.02 10.44
C LEU A 157 -3.82 -9.58 10.26
N LEU A 158 -3.49 -10.04 9.05
CA LEU A 158 -2.21 -10.67 8.78
C LEU A 158 -1.04 -9.68 8.84
N GLY A 159 -1.23 -8.43 8.42
CA GLY A 159 -0.22 -7.38 8.49
C GLY A 159 0.15 -7.05 9.94
N ALA A 160 -0.86 -6.81 10.79
CA ALA A 160 -0.65 -6.53 12.20
C ALA A 160 -0.02 -7.73 12.93
N LEU A 161 -0.53 -8.95 12.71
CA LEU A 161 0.02 -10.17 13.30
C LEU A 161 1.44 -10.46 12.82
N SER A 162 1.73 -10.24 11.53
CA SER A 162 3.08 -10.45 10.99
C SER A 162 4.04 -9.46 11.63
N TYR A 163 3.72 -8.17 11.65
CA TYR A 163 4.57 -7.16 12.28
C TYR A 163 4.79 -7.46 13.77
N ALA A 164 3.72 -7.71 14.52
CA ALA A 164 3.81 -8.06 15.94
C ALA A 164 4.60 -9.35 16.17
N GLY A 165 4.46 -10.36 15.31
CA GLY A 165 5.25 -11.58 15.38
C GLY A 165 6.75 -11.32 15.16
N LEU A 166 7.09 -10.51 14.16
CA LEU A 166 8.48 -10.14 13.89
C LEU A 166 9.10 -9.32 15.02
N THR A 167 8.38 -8.36 15.60
CA THR A 167 8.93 -7.48 16.64
C THR A 167 8.84 -8.06 18.05
N SER A 168 7.76 -8.76 18.38
CA SER A 168 7.51 -9.24 19.75
C SER A 168 8.03 -10.66 20.00
N LEU A 169 7.90 -11.57 19.03
CA LEU A 169 8.39 -12.96 19.18
C LEU A 169 9.87 -13.06 18.77
N LEU A 170 10.23 -12.51 17.61
CA LEU A 170 11.59 -12.58 17.09
C LEU A 170 12.50 -11.45 17.60
N LYS A 171 11.96 -10.47 18.34
CA LYS A 171 12.69 -9.31 18.87
C LYS A 171 13.51 -8.57 17.81
N LEU A 172 13.02 -8.55 16.56
CA LEU A 172 13.66 -7.84 15.47
C LEU A 172 13.39 -6.34 15.58
N SER A 173 14.34 -5.53 15.13
CA SER A 173 14.13 -4.08 15.00
C SER A 173 13.04 -3.80 13.96
N PRO A 174 12.18 -2.78 14.17
CA PRO A 174 11.15 -2.35 13.23
C PRO A 174 11.65 -2.19 11.79
N ARG A 175 12.85 -1.61 11.61
CA ARG A 175 13.47 -1.41 10.30
C ARG A 175 13.75 -2.74 9.59
N THR A 176 14.28 -3.73 10.32
CA THR A 176 14.53 -5.09 9.81
C THR A 176 13.23 -5.81 9.50
N ALA A 177 12.20 -5.65 10.34
CA ALA A 177 10.89 -6.23 10.10
C ALA A 177 10.27 -5.69 8.80
N ILE A 178 10.30 -4.38 8.59
CA ILE A 178 9.82 -3.73 7.35
C ILE A 178 10.62 -4.18 6.13
N LEU A 179 11.95 -4.33 6.27
CA LEU A 179 12.81 -4.83 5.20
C LEU A 179 12.46 -6.27 4.80
N ILE A 180 12.20 -7.14 5.78
CA ILE A 180 11.75 -8.52 5.48
C ILE A 180 10.47 -8.49 4.67
N LEU A 181 9.53 -7.60 5.01
CA LEU A 181 8.23 -7.47 4.34
C LEU A 181 8.31 -6.90 2.90
N LEU A 182 9.50 -6.56 2.41
CA LEU A 182 9.76 -6.22 1.00
C LEU A 182 9.42 -7.38 0.02
N PHE A 183 9.29 -8.61 0.52
CA PHE A 183 8.80 -9.72 -0.31
C PHE A 183 7.36 -9.50 -0.82
N ILE A 184 6.56 -8.64 -0.17
CA ILE A 184 5.15 -8.40 -0.52
C ILE A 184 5.01 -7.70 -1.89
N PRO A 185 5.70 -6.58 -2.20
CA PRO A 185 5.75 -6.05 -3.56
C PRO A 185 6.19 -7.06 -4.62
N VAL A 186 7.13 -7.96 -4.29
CA VAL A 186 7.59 -9.02 -5.19
C VAL A 186 6.45 -10.01 -5.48
N LEU A 187 5.71 -10.42 -4.46
CA LEU A 187 4.50 -11.25 -4.62
C LEU A 187 3.44 -10.57 -5.48
N GLN A 188 3.30 -9.25 -5.37
CA GLN A 188 2.38 -8.47 -6.19
C GLN A 188 2.77 -8.53 -7.68
N VAL A 189 4.07 -8.43 -8.00
CA VAL A 189 4.60 -8.61 -9.36
C VAL A 189 4.35 -10.03 -9.87
N ILE A 190 4.66 -11.05 -9.07
CA ILE A 190 4.45 -12.46 -9.44
C ILE A 190 2.97 -12.70 -9.76
N SER A 191 2.05 -12.18 -8.92
CA SER A 191 0.62 -12.25 -9.16
C SER A 191 0.20 -11.58 -10.47
N TYR A 192 0.83 -10.46 -10.83
CA TYR A 192 0.55 -9.78 -12.10
C TYR A 192 1.04 -10.58 -13.31
N ILE A 193 2.23 -11.18 -13.25
CA ILE A 193 2.79 -11.97 -14.36
C ILE A 193 1.96 -13.24 -14.57
N MET A 194 1.66 -13.96 -13.48
CA MET A 194 0.91 -15.23 -13.54
C MET A 194 -0.50 -15.06 -14.12
N VAL A 195 -1.15 -13.92 -13.87
CA VAL A 195 -2.49 -13.62 -14.42
C VAL A 195 -2.44 -12.87 -15.75
N GLY A 196 -1.36 -12.11 -16.00
CA GLY A 196 -1.04 -11.56 -17.31
C GLY A 196 -1.02 -12.63 -18.41
N ALA A 197 -0.58 -13.83 -18.07
CA ALA A 197 -0.58 -15.00 -18.94
C ALA A 197 -1.97 -15.62 -19.17
N SER A 198 -2.98 -15.40 -18.31
CA SER A 198 -4.26 -16.15 -18.37
C SER A 198 -5.49 -15.35 -18.81
N GLN A 199 -5.60 -14.03 -18.56
CA GLN A 199 -6.87 -13.30 -18.85
C GLN A 199 -6.77 -11.85 -19.34
N THR A 200 -5.57 -11.23 -19.36
CA THR A 200 -5.47 -9.79 -19.69
C THR A 200 -5.56 -9.51 -21.20
N ALA A 201 -5.10 -10.41 -22.07
CA ALA A 201 -5.05 -10.15 -23.52
C ALA A 201 -6.40 -10.15 -24.26
N ALA A 202 -7.42 -10.82 -23.71
CA ALA A 202 -8.74 -10.92 -24.36
C ALA A 202 -9.68 -9.76 -23.98
N LYS A 203 -9.72 -9.38 -22.69
CA LYS A 203 -10.64 -8.33 -22.18
C LYS A 203 -10.04 -6.92 -22.21
N HIS A 204 -8.72 -6.77 -22.25
CA HIS A 204 -8.05 -5.48 -22.40
C HIS A 204 -8.20 -4.90 -23.82
N ARG A 205 -8.39 -5.74 -24.85
CA ARG A 205 -8.79 -5.30 -26.20
C ARG A 205 -10.21 -4.73 -26.23
N GLU A 206 -11.15 -5.38 -25.54
CA GLU A 206 -12.51 -4.86 -25.34
C GLU A 206 -12.49 -3.50 -24.62
N TYR A 207 -11.59 -3.32 -23.64
CA TYR A 207 -11.40 -2.08 -22.89
C TYR A 207 -10.90 -0.91 -23.76
N GLN A 208 -9.91 -1.14 -24.63
CA GLN A 208 -9.47 -0.11 -25.58
C GLN A 208 -10.60 0.25 -26.55
N GLN A 209 -11.36 -0.73 -27.01
CA GLN A 209 -12.42 -0.54 -28.00
C GLN A 209 -13.62 0.24 -27.44
N ILE A 210 -14.09 -0.08 -26.23
CA ILE A 210 -15.20 0.63 -25.56
C ILE A 210 -14.79 2.06 -25.16
N SER A 211 -13.56 2.26 -24.68
CA SER A 211 -13.06 3.59 -24.32
C SER A 211 -12.94 4.52 -25.54
N SER A 212 -12.50 4.00 -26.69
CA SER A 212 -12.54 4.76 -27.95
C SER A 212 -13.95 5.05 -28.47
N HIS A 213 -14.91 4.12 -28.28
CA HIS A 213 -16.31 4.34 -28.68
C HIS A 213 -17.02 5.39 -27.82
N ILE A 214 -16.77 5.42 -26.51
CA ILE A 214 -17.35 6.44 -25.61
C ILE A 214 -16.79 7.84 -25.93
N VAL A 215 -15.52 7.95 -26.34
CA VAL A 215 -14.93 9.22 -26.79
C VAL A 215 -15.51 9.67 -28.14
N LEU A 216 -15.90 8.74 -29.02
CA LEU A 216 -16.52 9.01 -30.32
C LEU A 216 -17.99 9.43 -30.23
N ILE A 217 -18.73 8.93 -29.24
CA ILE A 217 -20.15 9.27 -28.99
C ILE A 217 -20.29 10.64 -28.28
N ARG A 218 -19.22 11.14 -27.65
CA ARG A 218 -19.19 12.45 -26.96
C ARG A 218 -18.72 13.62 -27.84
N ARG A 219 -18.50 13.41 -29.14
CA ARG A 219 -18.29 14.45 -30.16
C ARG A 219 -19.50 14.53 -31.07
#